data_AF-A0AAE6IXM5-F1
#
_entry.id   AF-A0AAE6IXM5-F1
#
_cell.length_a   1.000
_cell.length_b   1.000
_cell.length_c   1.000
_cell.angle_alpha   90.00
_cell.angle_beta   90.00
_cell.angle_gamma   90.00
#
_symmetry.space_group_name_H-M   'P 1'
#
loop_
_entity.id
_entity.type
_entity.pdbx_description
1 polymer ?
#
loop_
_entity_poly.entity_id
_entity_poly.type
_entity_poly.pdbx_seq_one_letter_code
_entity_poly.pdbx_strand_id
1 'polypeptide(L)'
;MSVLKNKRGLSKMEFYHNARKLRRELTEFLRRDFGVHSRSNASKISPVLPDDWYDEDIVEIARNIRMLLRNLMWNITAANTIYAVTKEELQIRRNYQNEAIINCQQLIQELQFCEDTLPIKATKLLPYVDAIGFEITLLKGWRKSDNKVAEKLNNK
;
A
#
# COMPACT_ATOMS: atom_id res chain seq x y z
N MET A 1 13.09 28.38 13.36
CA MET A 1 13.73 28.23 12.03
C MET A 1 13.20 26.96 11.36
N SER A 2 12.63 27.06 10.16
CA SER A 2 12.11 25.90 9.41
C SER A 2 13.11 25.53 8.33
N VAL A 3 13.61 24.29 8.34
CA VAL A 3 14.57 23.78 7.34
C VAL A 3 13.87 23.67 5.98
N LEU A 4 14.55 24.03 4.89
CA LEU A 4 14.04 23.91 3.52
C LEU A 4 13.61 22.47 3.23
N LYS A 5 12.44 22.27 2.61
CA LYS A 5 11.81 20.95 2.37
C LYS A 5 12.77 19.92 1.73
N ASN A 6 13.64 20.40 0.85
CA ASN A 6 14.60 19.60 0.07
C ASN A 6 15.84 19.18 0.89
N LYS A 7 16.02 19.75 2.09
CA LYS A 7 17.12 19.46 3.03
C LYS A 7 16.64 18.78 4.31
N ARG A 8 15.36 18.42 4.41
CA ARG A 8 14.83 17.68 5.56
C ARG A 8 15.13 16.20 5.37
N GLY A 9 15.81 15.57 6.33
CA GLY A 9 15.91 14.11 6.37
C GLY A 9 14.54 13.47 6.60
N LEU A 10 14.36 12.24 6.15
CA LEU A 10 13.13 11.51 6.37
C LEU A 10 12.82 11.35 7.87
N SER A 11 11.54 11.44 8.22
CA SER A 11 11.10 11.20 9.59
C SER A 11 11.29 9.72 9.97
N LYS A 12 11.61 9.43 11.23
CA LYS A 12 11.76 8.06 11.73
C LYS A 12 10.50 7.20 11.53
N MET A 13 9.33 7.83 11.42
CA MET A 13 8.01 7.18 11.21
C MET A 13 7.39 7.54 9.86
N GLU A 14 8.18 7.93 8.87
CA GLU A 14 7.66 8.36 7.57
C GLU A 14 6.87 7.26 6.85
N PHE A 15 7.32 6.00 6.94
CA PHE A 15 6.58 4.83 6.44
C PHE A 15 5.14 4.80 7.00
N TYR A 16 4.96 5.05 8.31
CA TYR A 16 3.63 5.00 8.92
C TYR A 16 2.72 6.11 8.41
N HIS A 17 3.24 7.33 8.30
CA HIS A 17 2.47 8.46 7.80
C HIS A 17 2.12 8.29 6.31
N ASN A 18 3.06 7.80 5.51
CA ASN A 18 2.86 7.58 4.09
C ASN A 18 1.90 6.40 3.84
N ALA A 19 2.03 5.27 4.53
CA ALA A 19 1.06 4.18 4.49
C ALA A 19 -0.37 4.63 4.88
N ARG A 20 -0.51 5.47 5.91
CA ARG A 20 -1.83 6.02 6.30
C ARG A 20 -2.41 6.93 5.22
N LYS A 21 -1.57 7.76 4.59
CA LYS A 21 -1.95 8.62 3.46
C LYS A 21 -2.39 7.78 2.26
N LEU A 22 -1.57 6.81 1.86
CA LEU A 22 -1.86 5.85 0.79
C LEU A 22 -3.20 5.14 1.02
N ARG A 23 -3.42 4.61 2.23
CA ARG A 23 -4.68 3.96 2.59
C ARG A 23 -5.88 4.87 2.40
N ARG A 24 -5.78 6.13 2.82
CA ARG A 24 -6.87 7.10 2.65
C ARG A 24 -7.12 7.39 1.17
N GLU A 25 -6.07 7.75 0.43
CA GLU A 25 -6.19 8.19 -0.97
C GLU A 25 -6.67 7.07 -1.88
N LEU A 26 -6.16 5.86 -1.70
CA LEU A 26 -6.62 4.72 -2.47
C LEU A 26 -8.05 4.33 -2.08
N THR A 27 -8.41 4.34 -0.79
CA THR A 27 -9.81 4.08 -0.38
C THR A 27 -10.79 5.10 -1.00
N GLU A 28 -10.42 6.37 -1.07
CA GLU A 28 -11.25 7.40 -1.72
C GLU A 28 -11.38 7.17 -3.23
N PHE A 29 -10.33 6.68 -3.89
CA PHE A 29 -10.39 6.28 -5.29
C PHE A 29 -11.37 5.12 -5.52
N LEU A 30 -11.33 4.08 -4.67
CA LEU A 30 -12.26 2.95 -4.72
C LEU A 30 -13.72 3.37 -4.49
N ARG A 31 -13.96 4.35 -3.59
CA ARG A 31 -15.30 4.87 -3.29
C ARG A 31 -15.90 5.63 -4.47
N ARG A 32 -15.05 6.34 -5.22
CA ARG A 32 -15.43 7.02 -6.46
C ARG A 32 -15.32 6.05 -7.64
N ASP A 33 -15.87 4.85 -7.49
CA ASP A 33 -16.06 3.88 -8.58
C ASP A 33 -14.79 3.53 -9.38
N PHE A 34 -13.58 3.74 -8.85
CA PHE A 34 -12.32 3.73 -9.61
C PHE A 34 -12.31 4.71 -10.81
N GLY A 35 -13.31 5.60 -10.88
CA GLY A 35 -13.65 6.40 -12.04
C GLY A 35 -14.20 5.59 -13.22
N VAL A 36 -14.86 4.46 -12.95
CA VAL A 36 -15.67 3.63 -13.85
C VAL A 36 -17.15 3.87 -13.54
N HIS A 37 -17.78 4.76 -14.30
CA HIS A 37 -19.16 5.15 -14.07
C HIS A 37 -20.15 4.05 -14.49
N SER A 38 -20.52 3.17 -13.56
CA SER A 38 -21.61 2.19 -13.72
C SER A 38 -22.99 2.88 -13.69
N ARG A 39 -23.91 2.43 -14.56
CA ARG A 39 -25.28 2.89 -14.87
C ARG A 39 -25.52 4.17 -15.70
N SER A 40 -24.79 5.28 -15.53
CA SER A 40 -25.11 6.53 -16.26
C SER A 40 -24.23 6.82 -17.48
N ASN A 41 -23.10 6.13 -17.62
CA ASN A 41 -22.16 6.26 -18.75
C ASN A 41 -21.96 4.94 -19.50
N ALA A 42 -22.82 3.93 -19.26
CA ALA A 42 -22.82 2.66 -19.99
C ALA A 42 -22.89 2.86 -21.52
N SER A 43 -23.49 3.97 -21.98
CA SER A 43 -23.49 4.40 -23.39
C SER A 43 -22.10 4.66 -24.00
N LYS A 44 -21.03 4.69 -23.20
CA LYS A 44 -19.63 4.84 -23.66
C LYS A 44 -18.80 3.56 -23.52
N ILE A 45 -19.30 2.57 -22.79
CA ILE A 45 -18.71 1.24 -22.70
C ILE A 45 -19.30 0.46 -23.88
N SER A 46 -18.48 -0.38 -24.54
CA SER A 46 -18.84 -1.09 -25.78
C SER A 46 -20.32 -1.49 -25.82
N PRO A 47 -21.11 -1.08 -26.84
CA PRO A 47 -22.55 -1.37 -26.92
C PRO A 47 -22.89 -2.86 -27.03
N VAL A 48 -21.87 -3.74 -26.97
CA VAL A 48 -21.97 -5.21 -27.02
C VAL A 48 -21.95 -5.83 -25.61
N LEU A 49 -21.58 -5.07 -24.58
CA LEU A 49 -21.47 -5.59 -23.20
C LEU A 49 -22.74 -5.30 -22.39
N PRO A 50 -23.18 -6.22 -21.50
CA PRO A 50 -24.28 -5.99 -20.58
C PRO A 50 -24.06 -4.77 -19.67
N ASP A 51 -25.15 -4.09 -19.28
CA ASP A 51 -25.12 -2.84 -18.50
C ASP A 51 -24.41 -2.97 -17.12
N ASP A 52 -24.28 -4.17 -16.59
CA ASP A 52 -23.76 -4.50 -15.25
C ASP A 52 -22.53 -5.43 -15.27
N TRP A 53 -21.96 -5.74 -16.45
CA TRP A 53 -20.92 -6.77 -16.63
C TRP A 53 -19.71 -6.64 -15.69
N TYR A 54 -19.36 -5.42 -15.26
CA TYR A 54 -18.19 -5.16 -14.43
C TYR A 54 -18.52 -4.88 -12.95
N ASP A 55 -19.79 -4.85 -12.55
CA ASP A 55 -20.18 -4.41 -11.20
C ASP A 55 -19.65 -5.35 -10.12
N GLU A 56 -19.69 -6.67 -10.35
CA GLU A 56 -19.17 -7.68 -9.42
C GLU A 56 -17.65 -7.60 -9.30
N ASP A 57 -16.94 -7.55 -10.43
CA ASP A 57 -15.47 -7.41 -10.49
C ASP A 57 -15.01 -6.14 -9.76
N ILE A 58 -15.68 -5.01 -9.97
CA ILE A 58 -15.39 -3.74 -9.28
C ILE A 58 -15.53 -3.89 -7.76
N VAL A 59 -16.60 -4.55 -7.31
CA VAL A 59 -16.85 -4.76 -5.87
C VAL A 59 -15.80 -5.69 -5.26
N GLU A 60 -15.47 -6.77 -5.94
CA GLU A 60 -14.47 -7.75 -5.50
C GLU A 60 -13.07 -7.14 -5.44
N ILE A 61 -12.62 -6.51 -6.51
CA ILE A 61 -11.30 -5.87 -6.56
C ILE A 61 -11.21 -4.76 -5.50
N ALA A 62 -12.26 -3.95 -5.33
CA ALA A 62 -12.29 -2.94 -4.27
C ALA A 62 -12.18 -3.56 -2.88
N ARG A 63 -12.78 -4.74 -2.67
CA ARG A 63 -12.69 -5.47 -1.39
C ARG A 63 -11.27 -5.95 -1.15
N ASN A 64 -10.63 -6.55 -2.15
CA ASN A 64 -9.26 -7.07 -2.05
C ASN A 64 -8.26 -5.95 -1.74
N ILE A 65 -8.31 -4.85 -2.49
CA ILE A 65 -7.45 -3.68 -2.24
C ILE A 65 -7.66 -3.13 -0.81
N ARG A 66 -8.92 -3.00 -0.35
CA ARG A 66 -9.21 -2.55 1.03
C ARG A 66 -8.66 -3.48 2.10
N MET A 67 -8.70 -4.79 1.86
CA MET A 67 -8.13 -5.79 2.77
C MET A 67 -6.60 -5.67 2.83
N LEU A 68 -5.94 -5.55 1.69
CA LEU A 68 -4.49 -5.37 1.64
C LEU A 68 -4.02 -4.07 2.31
N LEU A 69 -4.73 -2.95 2.09
CA LEU A 69 -4.47 -1.68 2.78
C LEU A 69 -4.65 -1.79 4.31
N ARG A 70 -5.61 -2.60 4.77
CA ARG A 70 -5.79 -2.87 6.20
C ARG A 70 -4.64 -3.69 6.76
N ASN A 71 -4.26 -4.77 6.06
CA ASN A 71 -3.19 -5.67 6.46
C ASN A 71 -1.85 -4.92 6.52
N LEU A 72 -1.56 -4.05 5.55
CA LEU A 72 -0.39 -3.16 5.56
C LEU A 72 -0.29 -2.39 6.88
N MET A 73 -1.38 -1.71 7.27
CA MET A 73 -1.40 -0.94 8.51
C MET A 73 -1.27 -1.81 9.76
N TRP A 74 -1.87 -3.00 9.76
CA TRP A 74 -1.79 -3.94 10.88
C TRP A 74 -0.37 -4.50 11.05
N ASN A 75 0.27 -4.89 9.96
CA ASN A 75 1.64 -5.39 9.96
C ASN A 75 2.64 -4.31 10.40
N ILE A 76 2.50 -3.08 9.90
CA ILE A 76 3.30 -1.94 10.38
C ILE A 76 3.12 -1.72 11.89
N THR A 77 1.87 -1.77 12.37
CA THR A 77 1.56 -1.56 13.80
C THR A 77 2.14 -2.69 14.65
N ALA A 78 1.96 -3.95 14.24
CA ALA A 78 2.49 -5.13 14.92
C ALA A 78 4.02 -5.08 15.03
N ALA A 79 4.71 -4.81 13.91
CA ALA A 79 6.15 -4.62 13.91
C ALA A 79 6.57 -3.51 14.88
N ASN A 80 5.91 -2.36 14.83
CA ASN A 80 6.31 -1.21 15.64
C ASN A 80 6.11 -1.41 17.16
N THR A 81 5.15 -2.26 17.56
CA THR A 81 4.88 -2.60 18.96
C THR A 81 5.95 -3.52 19.57
N ILE A 82 6.74 -4.22 18.74
CA ILE A 82 7.78 -5.14 19.23
C ILE A 82 9.08 -4.37 19.51
N TYR A 83 9.42 -4.22 20.80
CA TYR A 83 10.68 -3.64 21.27
C TYR A 83 11.70 -4.74 21.53
N ALA A 84 12.33 -5.24 20.48
CA ALA A 84 13.19 -6.43 20.56
C ALA A 84 14.37 -6.28 21.54
N VAL A 85 14.41 -7.15 22.54
CA VAL A 85 15.53 -7.36 23.47
C VAL A 85 16.19 -8.73 23.28
N THR A 86 15.59 -9.62 22.50
CA THR A 86 16.16 -10.91 22.07
C THR A 86 16.26 -11.00 20.54
N LYS A 87 17.06 -11.96 20.04
CA LYS A 87 17.16 -12.25 18.61
C LYS A 87 15.84 -12.75 18.02
N GLU A 88 15.07 -13.50 18.80
CA GLU A 88 13.77 -14.03 18.40
C GLU A 88 12.74 -12.91 18.19
N GLU A 89 12.60 -12.00 19.16
CA GLU A 89 11.71 -10.84 19.03
C GLU A 89 12.09 -9.96 17.84
N LEU A 90 13.40 -9.79 17.59
CA LEU A 90 13.88 -9.05 16.42
C LEU A 90 13.47 -9.74 15.12
N GLN A 91 13.53 -11.07 15.07
CA GLN A 91 13.08 -11.83 13.90
C GLN A 91 11.57 -11.67 13.70
N ILE A 92 10.75 -11.77 14.75
CA ILE A 92 9.30 -11.59 14.67
C ILE A 92 8.96 -10.17 14.16
N ARG A 93 9.63 -9.13 14.70
CA ARG A 93 9.48 -7.75 14.21
C ARG A 93 9.77 -7.64 12.71
N ARG A 94 10.88 -8.24 12.25
CA ARG A 94 11.26 -8.25 10.83
C ARG A 94 10.28 -9.01 9.95
N ASN A 95 9.66 -10.07 10.46
CA ASN A 95 8.63 -10.81 9.72
C ASN A 95 7.44 -9.91 9.40
N TYR A 96 6.90 -9.19 10.40
CA TYR A 96 5.83 -8.22 10.17
C TYR A 96 6.22 -7.09 9.20
N GLN A 97 7.47 -6.62 9.25
CA GLN A 97 7.97 -5.65 8.26
C GLN A 97 8.01 -6.24 6.83
N ASN A 98 8.40 -7.51 6.69
CA ASN A 98 8.37 -8.19 5.39
C ASN A 98 6.93 -8.37 4.90
N GLU A 99 6.00 -8.77 5.78
CA GLU A 99 4.57 -8.87 5.46
C GLU A 99 3.99 -7.53 4.99
N ALA A 100 4.36 -6.42 5.63
CA ALA A 100 4.00 -5.08 5.16
C ALA A 100 4.51 -4.79 3.73
N ILE A 101 5.77 -5.15 3.43
CA ILE A 101 6.34 -5.02 2.08
C ILE A 101 5.61 -5.91 1.08
N ILE A 102 5.25 -7.14 1.48
CA ILE A 102 4.47 -8.07 0.65
C ILE A 102 3.09 -7.50 0.35
N ASN A 103 2.40 -6.91 1.33
CA ASN A 103 1.11 -6.26 1.09
C ASN A 103 1.21 -5.12 0.07
N CYS A 104 2.30 -4.35 0.06
CA CYS A 104 2.54 -3.36 -0.98
C CYS A 104 2.73 -3.98 -2.37
N GLN A 105 3.45 -5.11 -2.49
CA GLN A 105 3.58 -5.80 -3.78
C GLN A 105 2.24 -6.34 -4.26
N GLN A 106 1.45 -6.93 -3.36
CA GLN A 106 0.09 -7.40 -3.66
C GLN A 106 -0.82 -6.26 -4.11
N LEU A 107 -0.71 -5.06 -3.50
CA LEU A 107 -1.44 -3.89 -3.94
C LEU A 107 -1.09 -3.48 -5.38
N ILE A 108 0.18 -3.51 -5.76
CA ILE A 108 0.58 -3.25 -7.16
C ILE A 108 -0.04 -4.27 -8.09
N GLN A 109 -0.04 -5.55 -7.72
CA GLN A 109 -0.62 -6.62 -8.54
C GLN A 109 -2.14 -6.45 -8.72
N GLU A 110 -2.88 -6.06 -7.67
CA GLU A 110 -4.31 -5.77 -7.78
C GLU A 110 -4.58 -4.57 -8.69
N LEU A 111 -3.73 -3.52 -8.66
CA LEU A 111 -3.87 -2.39 -9.56
C LEU A 111 -3.57 -2.75 -11.02
N GLN A 112 -2.60 -3.64 -11.27
CA GLN A 112 -2.36 -4.18 -12.60
C GLN A 112 -3.56 -5.01 -13.09
N PHE A 113 -4.13 -5.84 -12.20
CA PHE A 113 -5.34 -6.59 -12.52
C PHE A 113 -6.54 -5.68 -12.84
N CYS A 114 -6.68 -4.53 -12.15
CA CYS A 114 -7.68 -3.52 -12.53
C CYS A 114 -7.46 -3.01 -13.97
N GLU A 115 -6.22 -2.76 -14.37
CA GLU A 115 -5.89 -2.29 -15.73
C GLU A 115 -6.24 -3.34 -16.78
N ASP A 116 -5.98 -4.62 -16.48
CA ASP A 116 -6.22 -5.74 -17.39
C ASP A 116 -7.72 -6.07 -17.56
N THR A 117 -8.53 -5.84 -16.51
CA THR A 117 -9.94 -6.30 -16.47
C THR A 117 -10.98 -5.19 -16.59
N LEU A 118 -10.67 -3.98 -16.14
CA LEU A 118 -11.62 -2.87 -16.11
C LEU A 118 -11.29 -1.83 -17.20
N PRO A 119 -12.29 -1.10 -17.73
CA PRO A 119 -12.07 -0.01 -18.70
C PRO A 119 -11.50 1.26 -18.03
N ILE A 120 -10.43 1.12 -17.24
CA ILE A 120 -9.74 2.20 -16.53
C ILE A 120 -8.50 2.58 -17.32
N LYS A 121 -8.29 3.88 -17.53
CA LYS A 121 -7.02 4.36 -18.10
C LYS A 121 -5.89 4.16 -17.09
N ALA A 122 -4.80 3.51 -17.50
CA ALA A 122 -3.58 3.31 -16.71
C ALA A 122 -3.10 4.59 -15.99
N THR A 123 -3.24 5.74 -16.65
CA THR A 123 -2.89 7.06 -16.09
C THR A 123 -3.59 7.40 -14.77
N LYS A 124 -4.75 6.79 -14.48
CA LYS A 124 -5.45 6.96 -13.19
C LYS A 124 -4.82 6.12 -12.08
N LEU A 125 -4.17 5.01 -12.42
CA LEU A 125 -3.57 4.06 -11.47
C LEU A 125 -2.11 4.39 -11.15
N LEU A 126 -1.37 4.95 -12.11
CA LEU A 126 0.06 5.29 -11.98
C LEU A 126 0.42 6.07 -10.70
N PRO A 127 -0.32 7.13 -10.27
CA PRO A 127 0.03 7.84 -9.04
C PRO A 127 -0.01 6.96 -7.79
N TYR A 128 -0.88 5.94 -7.77
CA TYR A 128 -0.97 4.99 -6.67
C TYR A 128 0.14 3.94 -6.73
N VAL A 129 0.49 3.46 -7.94
CA VAL A 129 1.64 2.56 -8.13
C VAL A 129 2.93 3.24 -7.66
N ASP A 130 3.15 4.50 -8.03
CA ASP A 130 4.30 5.29 -7.59
C ASP A 130 4.31 5.49 -6.07
N ALA A 131 3.16 5.81 -5.48
CA ALA A 131 3.03 5.96 -4.03
C ALA A 131 3.32 4.65 -3.28
N ILE A 132 2.88 3.51 -3.82
CA ILE A 132 3.18 2.18 -3.25
C ILE A 132 4.68 1.85 -3.41
N GLY A 133 5.28 2.15 -4.56
CA GLY A 133 6.72 1.97 -4.80
C GLY A 133 7.57 2.79 -3.83
N PHE A 134 7.15 4.03 -3.54
CA PHE A 134 7.77 4.85 -2.52
C PHE A 134 7.61 4.24 -1.12
N GLU A 135 6.41 3.76 -0.75
CA GLU A 135 6.17 3.09 0.52
C GLU A 135 7.06 1.85 0.71
N ILE A 136 7.25 1.02 -0.33
CA ILE A 136 8.16 -0.12 -0.30
C ILE A 136 9.60 0.33 0.04
N THR A 137 10.03 1.46 -0.51
CA THR A 137 11.36 2.01 -0.24
C THR A 137 11.49 2.42 1.23
N LEU A 138 10.46 3.07 1.79
CA LEU A 138 10.42 3.45 3.20
C LEU A 138 10.46 2.22 4.12
N LEU A 139 9.64 1.21 3.84
CA LEU A 139 9.58 -0.02 4.63
C LEU A 139 10.89 -0.82 4.58
N LYS A 140 11.51 -0.92 3.40
CA LYS A 140 12.84 -1.54 3.26
C LYS A 140 13.90 -0.78 4.06
N GLY A 141 13.86 0.56 4.03
CA GLY A 141 14.74 1.41 4.83
C GLY A 141 14.54 1.21 6.33
N TRP A 142 13.29 1.13 6.78
CA TRP A 142 12.94 0.87 8.17
C TRP A 142 13.44 -0.50 8.63
N ARG A 143 13.21 -1.57 7.85
CA ARG A 143 13.72 -2.91 8.13
C ARG A 143 15.24 -2.95 8.20
N LYS A 144 15.95 -2.25 7.30
CA LYS A 144 17.42 -2.16 7.34
C LYS A 144 17.91 -1.48 8.62
N SER A 145 17.16 -0.55 9.18
CA SER A 145 17.52 0.13 10.43
C SER A 145 17.64 -0.84 11.63
N ASP A 146 16.95 -1.98 11.58
CA ASP A 146 17.02 -3.02 12.60
C ASP A 146 18.39 -3.75 12.64
N ASN A 147 19.27 -3.56 11.63
CA ASN A 147 20.64 -4.10 11.70
C ASN A 147 21.42 -3.56 12.91
N LYS A 148 21.17 -2.30 13.29
CA LYS A 148 21.78 -1.71 14.49
C LYS A 148 21.33 -2.39 15.78
N VAL A 149 20.11 -2.93 15.80
CA VAL A 149 19.58 -3.71 16.93
C VAL A 149 20.25 -5.08 16.94
N ALA A 150 20.36 -5.73 15.78
CA ALA A 150 21.03 -7.02 15.64
C ALA A 150 22.49 -6.97 16.15
N GLU A 151 23.26 -5.95 15.76
CA GLU A 151 24.64 -5.73 16.23
C GLU A 151 24.71 -5.64 17.76
N LYS A 152 23.82 -4.85 18.38
CA LYS A 152 23.77 -4.71 19.84
C LYS A 152 23.41 -6.01 20.57
N LEU A 153 22.56 -6.84 19.97
CA LEU A 153 22.17 -8.14 20.53
C LEU A 153 23.23 -9.23 20.35
N ASN A 154 24.13 -9.07 19.38
CA ASN A 154 25.27 -9.99 19.18
C ASN A 154 26.46 -9.67 20.09
N ASN A 155 26.56 -8.42 20.55
CA ASN A 155 27.63 -7.94 21.43
C ASN A 155 27.28 -8.04 22.93
N LYS A 156 26.13 -8.64 23.27
CA LYS A 156 25.70 -8.96 24.63
C LYS A 156 25.88 -10.45 24.87
#